data_AF-A0AAE3NXL5-F1
#
_entry.id   AF-A0AAE3NXL5-F1
#
_cell.length_a   1.000
_cell.length_b   1.000
_cell.length_c   1.000
_cell.angle_alpha   90.00
_cell.angle_beta   90.00
_cell.angle_gamma   90.00
#
_symmetry.space_group_name_H-M   'P 1'
#
loop_
_entity.id
_entity.type
_entity.pdbx_description
1 polymer ?
#
loop_
_entity_poly.entity_id
_entity_poly.type
_entity_poly.pdbx_seq_one_letter_code
_entity_poly.pdbx_strand_id
1 'polypeptide(L)'
;MTGLFLALAAVLLTGFVTLTLLSPGRPAPLRDADGNVIPGSLSERVTVEIGGIPQGMFIQSADPANPVLLFLHGGPGMVEFFMEQ
;
A
#
# COMPACT_ATOMS: atom_id res chain seq x y z
N MET A 1 -13.72 20.36 -32.50
CA MET A 1 -12.42 19.96 -31.93
C MET A 1 -12.33 20.34 -30.45
N THR A 2 -12.53 21.61 -30.09
CA THR A 2 -12.48 22.11 -28.69
C THR A 2 -13.45 21.40 -27.74
N GLY A 3 -14.71 21.18 -28.14
CA GLY A 3 -15.69 20.48 -27.32
C GLY A 3 -15.33 19.01 -27.02
N LEU A 4 -14.69 18.32 -27.95
CA LEU A 4 -14.21 16.95 -27.76
C LEU A 4 -13.06 16.90 -26.74
N PHE A 5 -12.14 17.86 -26.80
CA PHE A 5 -11.06 17.99 -25.82
C PHE A 5 -11.59 18.28 -24.42
N LEU A 6 -12.61 19.15 -24.28
CA LEU A 6 -13.24 19.43 -22.99
C LEU A 6 -13.95 18.20 -22.42
N ALA A 7 -14.68 17.45 -23.24
CA ALA A 7 -15.34 16.22 -22.82
C ALA A 7 -14.32 15.16 -22.36
N LEU A 8 -13.24 14.96 -23.13
CA LEU A 8 -12.16 14.04 -22.75
C LEU A 8 -11.49 14.46 -21.44
N ALA A 9 -11.19 15.75 -21.28
CA ALA A 9 -10.60 16.27 -20.06
C ALA A 9 -11.52 16.07 -18.84
N ALA A 10 -12.83 16.28 -19.00
CA ALA A 10 -13.81 16.03 -17.94
C ALA A 10 -13.86 14.56 -17.52
N VAL A 11 -13.83 13.63 -18.49
CA VAL A 11 -13.78 12.18 -18.21
C VAL A 11 -12.50 11.80 -17.49
N LEU A 12 -11.34 12.28 -17.95
CA LEU A 12 -10.05 12.00 -17.30
C LEU A 12 -9.99 12.56 -15.88
N LEU A 13 -10.47 13.78 -15.68
CA LEU A 13 -10.51 14.41 -14.36
C LEU A 13 -11.43 13.62 -13.42
N THR A 14 -12.62 13.25 -13.88
CA THR A 14 -13.57 12.45 -13.09
C THR A 14 -12.98 11.09 -12.73
N GLY A 15 -12.34 10.42 -13.69
CA GLY A 15 -11.64 9.16 -13.47
C GLY A 15 -10.52 9.29 -12.44
N PHE A 16 -9.68 10.32 -12.56
CA PHE A 16 -8.59 10.58 -11.63
C PHE A 16 -9.10 10.85 -10.21
N VAL A 17 -10.14 11.67 -10.05
CA VAL A 17 -10.78 11.92 -8.75
C VAL A 17 -11.35 10.63 -8.16
N THR A 18 -12.04 9.83 -8.98
CA THR A 18 -12.62 8.56 -8.51
C THR A 18 -11.53 7.57 -8.05
N LEU A 19 -10.44 7.45 -8.82
CA LEU A 19 -9.32 6.58 -8.48
C LEU A 19 -8.64 6.98 -7.17
N THR A 20 -8.42 8.28 -6.97
CA THR A 20 -7.77 8.78 -5.75
C THR A 20 -8.64 8.64 -4.50
N LEU A 21 -9.96 8.72 -4.63
CA LEU A 21 -10.91 8.47 -3.53
C LEU A 21 -11.01 6.99 -3.15
N LEU A 22 -10.98 6.09 -4.14
CA LEU A 22 -11.11 4.66 -3.91
C LEU A 22 -9.77 3.97 -3.57
N SER A 23 -8.65 4.54 -4.00
CA SER A 23 -7.30 4.00 -3.77
C SER A 23 -6.35 5.12 -3.32
N PRO A 24 -6.32 5.44 -2.01
CA PRO A 24 -5.48 6.50 -1.48
C PRO A 24 -3.98 6.15 -1.46
N GLY A 25 -3.59 4.98 -1.98
CA GLY A 25 -2.18 4.54 -2.05
C GLY A 25 -1.58 4.14 -0.70
N ARG A 26 -2.42 3.85 0.30
CA ARG A 26 -2.03 3.35 1.62
C ARG A 26 -2.57 1.93 1.81
N PRO A 27 -1.84 1.05 2.52
CA PRO A 27 -2.36 -0.26 2.88
C PRO A 27 -3.66 -0.15 3.69
N ALA A 28 -4.53 -1.15 3.55
CA ALA A 28 -5.73 -1.24 4.36
C ALA A 28 -5.36 -1.52 5.84
N PRO A 29 -6.12 -0.98 6.81
CA PRO A 29 -5.90 -1.33 8.21
C PRO A 29 -6.21 -2.80 8.47
N LEU A 30 -5.47 -3.42 9.39
CA LEU A 30 -5.76 -4.79 9.82
C LEU A 30 -7.09 -4.84 10.61
N ARG A 31 -7.87 -5.89 10.37
CA ARG A 31 -9.18 -6.10 10.99
C ARG A 31 -9.24 -7.41 11.74
N ASP A 32 -10.04 -7.44 12.80
CA ASP A 32 -10.35 -8.67 13.53
C ASP A 32 -11.40 -9.53 12.79
N ALA A 33 -11.79 -10.65 13.39
CA ALA A 33 -12.78 -11.57 12.82
C ALA A 33 -14.18 -10.94 12.66
N ASP A 34 -14.50 -9.92 13.45
CA ASP A 34 -15.76 -9.18 13.40
C ASP A 34 -15.69 -8.01 12.38
N GLY A 35 -14.53 -7.82 11.75
CA GLY A 35 -14.27 -6.78 10.77
C GLY A 35 -13.95 -5.41 11.38
N ASN A 36 -13.71 -5.30 12.69
CA ASN A 36 -13.33 -4.04 13.32
C ASN A 36 -11.83 -3.78 13.12
N VAL A 37 -11.44 -2.50 13.01
CA VAL A 37 -10.02 -2.14 12.95
C VAL A 37 -9.34 -2.49 14.27
N ILE A 38 -8.22 -3.21 14.20
CA ILE A 38 -7.44 -3.57 15.38
C ILE A 38 -6.70 -2.32 15.89
N PRO A 39 -7.02 -1.79 17.09
CA PRO A 39 -6.40 -0.58 17.60
C PRO A 39 -4.91 -0.76 17.82
N GLY A 40 -4.10 0.17 17.33
CA GLY A 40 -2.64 0.13 17.48
C GLY A 40 -1.93 -0.89 16.57
N SER A 41 -2.65 -1.63 15.72
CA SER A 41 -2.03 -2.47 14.70
C SER A 41 -1.22 -1.64 13.68
N LEU A 42 -0.22 -2.28 13.08
CA LEU A 42 0.60 -1.73 12.01
C LEU A 42 0.09 -2.26 10.66
N SER A 43 -0.04 -1.35 9.68
CA SER A 43 -0.23 -1.68 8.27
C SER A 43 0.33 -0.56 7.41
N GLU A 44 1.63 -0.65 7.14
CA GLU A 44 2.40 0.45 6.56
C GLU A 44 3.19 -0.02 5.33
N ARG A 45 3.30 0.87 4.34
CA ARG A 45 4.26 0.75 3.25
C ARG A 45 5.30 1.83 3.41
N VAL A 46 6.53 1.43 3.68
CA VAL A 46 7.64 2.36 3.93
C VAL A 46 8.75 2.16 2.90
N THR A 47 9.47 3.24 2.63
CA THR A 47 10.72 3.20 1.87
C THR A 47 11.80 3.81 2.74
N VAL A 48 12.85 3.04 3.01
CA VAL A 48 13.99 3.47 3.83
C VAL A 48 15.29 3.25 3.07
N GLU A 49 16.29 4.06 3.35
CA GLU A 49 17.63 3.89 2.77
C GLU A 49 18.43 2.90 3.61
N ILE A 50 18.91 1.82 2.98
CA ILE A 50 19.75 0.80 3.62
C ILE A 50 20.96 0.56 2.71
N GLY A 51 22.16 0.87 3.20
CA GLY A 51 23.39 0.71 2.42
C GLY A 51 23.47 1.60 1.18
N GLY A 52 22.83 2.78 1.20
CA GLY A 52 22.78 3.72 0.07
C GLY A 52 21.75 3.35 -1.01
N ILE A 53 20.92 2.34 -0.79
CA ILE A 53 19.89 1.89 -1.73
C ILE A 53 18.50 2.10 -1.09
N PRO A 54 17.53 2.71 -1.78
CA PRO A 54 16.15 2.79 -1.31
C PRO A 54 15.50 1.41 -1.34
N GLN A 55 15.09 0.91 -0.17
CA GLN A 55 14.40 -0.38 -0.02
C GLN A 55 12.96 -0.13 0.42
N GLY A 56 12.01 -0.63 -0.38
CA GLY A 56 10.59 -0.62 -0.05
C GLY A 56 10.19 -1.88 0.71
N MET A 57 9.37 -1.72 1.75
CA MET A 57 8.86 -2.84 2.55
C MET A 57 7.43 -2.57 3.02
N PHE A 58 6.70 -3.65 3.29
CA PHE A 58 5.45 -3.62 4.02
C PHE A 58 5.70 -4.06 5.46
N ILE A 59 5.10 -3.35 6.42
CA ILE A 59 5.19 -3.64 7.85
C ILE A 59 3.78 -3.85 8.37
N GLN A 60 3.50 -5.06 8.86
CA GLN A 60 2.19 -5.45 9.39
C GLN A 60 2.33 -6.21 10.69
N SER A 61 1.48 -5.86 11.66
CA SER A 61 1.31 -6.62 12.89
C SER A 61 0.02 -6.22 13.59
N ALA A 62 -0.70 -7.19 14.15
CA ALA A 62 -1.83 -6.91 15.03
C ALA A 62 -1.39 -6.26 16.36
N ASP A 63 -0.16 -6.52 16.79
CA ASP A 63 0.44 -5.96 18.02
C ASP A 63 1.89 -5.50 17.73
N PRO A 64 2.22 -4.20 17.86
CA PRO A 64 3.58 -3.69 17.71
C PRO A 64 4.61 -4.30 18.68
N ALA A 65 4.18 -4.94 19.78
CA ALA A 65 5.06 -5.61 20.72
C ALA A 65 5.54 -7.00 20.23
N ASN A 66 4.98 -7.52 19.14
CA ASN A 66 5.42 -8.78 18.55
C ASN A 66 6.88 -8.71 18.07
N PRO A 67 7.62 -9.84 18.12
CA PRO A 67 8.95 -9.88 17.55
C PRO A 67 8.91 -9.62 16.03
N VAL A 68 9.94 -8.95 15.53
CA VAL A 68 10.07 -8.65 14.10
C VAL A 68 10.45 -9.92 13.35
N LEU A 69 9.67 -10.26 12.32
CA LEU A 69 10.00 -11.29 11.34
C LEU A 69 10.42 -10.61 10.03
N LEU A 70 11.69 -10.80 9.64
CA LEU A 70 12.23 -10.29 8.39
C LEU A 70 12.18 -11.38 7.32
N PHE A 71 11.36 -11.18 6.30
CA PHE A 71 11.29 -12.07 5.14
C PHE A 71 12.25 -11.58 4.06
N LEU A 72 13.14 -12.48 3.63
CA LEU A 72 14.09 -12.24 2.55
C LEU A 72 13.85 -13.25 1.44
N HIS A 73 13.68 -12.76 0.22
CA HIS A 73 13.62 -13.63 -0.95
C HIS A 73 14.96 -14.34 -1.17
N GLY A 74 14.90 -15.49 -1.84
CA GLY A 74 16.11 -16.21 -2.23
C GLY A 74 16.75 -15.64 -3.49
N GLY A 75 16.31 -16.13 -4.66
CA GLY A 75 16.90 -15.83 -5.97
C GLY A 75 16.99 -14.34 -6.32
N PRO A 76 17.74 -13.97 -7.36
CA PRO A 76 18.01 -12.57 -7.67
C PRO A 76 16.76 -11.82 -8.13
N GLY A 77 16.52 -10.63 -7.55
CA GLY A 77 15.66 -9.59 -8.12
C GLY A 77 14.15 -9.70 -7.85
N MET A 78 13.69 -10.55 -6.94
CA MET A 78 12.27 -10.68 -6.58
C MET A 78 12.03 -10.06 -5.21
N VAL A 79 11.10 -9.13 -5.03
CA VAL A 79 10.74 -8.72 -3.66
C VAL A 79 9.87 -9.82 -3.03
N GLU A 80 10.20 -10.26 -1.82
CA GLU A 80 9.33 -11.17 -1.07
C GLU A 80 8.16 -10.34 -0.51
N PHE A 81 6.97 -10.59 -1.03
CA PHE A 81 5.74 -10.09 -0.46
C PHE A 81 5.03 -11.28 0.18
N PHE A 82 5.01 -11.33 1.51
CA PHE A 82 4.19 -12.31 2.22
C PHE A 82 2.73 -12.04 1.83
N MET A 83 2.06 -13.04 1.26
CA MET A 83 0.71 -12.90 0.73
C MET A 83 -0.23 -12.36 1.82
N GLU A 84 -0.70 -11.13 1.65
CA GLU A 84 -1.88 -10.64 2.34
C GLU A 84 -3.08 -11.48 1.88
N GLN A 85 -3.70 -12.23 2.80
CA GLN A 85 -5.04 -12.79 2.63
C GLN A 85 -6.06 -11.85 3.25
#